data_AF-A0AA88E7L6-F1
#
_entry.id   AF-A0AA88E7L6-F1
#
_cell.length_a   1.000
_cell.length_b   1.000
_cell.length_c   1.000
_cell.angle_alpha   90.00
_cell.angle_beta   90.00
_cell.angle_gamma   90.00
#
_symmetry.space_group_name_H-M   'P 1'
#
loop_
_entity.id
_entity.type
_entity.pdbx_description
1 polymer ?
#
loop_
_entity_poly.entity_id
_entity_poly.type
_entity_poly.pdbx_seq_one_letter_code
_entity_poly.pdbx_strand_id
1 'polypeptide(L)'
;MRIDVSKTIKNTTAKMLDAFVDSTFEFVDQPLLPSQSNFAPVDELGGPVFITSIEGSIPDDFPEGVYLRNGPNPLFGGLKSTKSIFGESNHTWVEGEGMLHALHFSKDDDFNWSLHYNNKYVETETFKQDKQRKKPSFIPIIEGDLPAVISAIMLNLHSGKVYSVAENYIPQEIDISTLKTLGNMDLSGAWNRACTSHPKRAPETGELVIVGMDAIKPYYELGVISADGKKLVHRADLKLDRCTFSHDFGITERYNVFMDFPLTIDIARLFLGGTLIKYNKEGYARIGVMPRYGDGDSMRWFEVEPNCTFHVINCFEDGDDEVVVWGCRALESVIPGPGTGPSKVNFDNSIKDGLLYDRPYEWRLNMRTGKVRERNLSADTEFSMDFPMINANFTGRKNKFGYTQVVHDSSSTEDNMPRFKGLAKLHFEQLDNKISSTTREIEEVIKVEYHMFEKNTFCSGASFVPKNGGLEEDDGWIVTFVHNEDTNTSQIFVIDAKNFSDKPVAKITLPHRVPYGFHGAFIPTSH
;
A
#
# COMPACT_ATOMS: atom_id res chain seq x y z
N MET A 1 -16.97 -39.58 -23.02
CA MET A 1 -16.96 -38.74 -21.81
C MET A 1 -15.61 -38.95 -21.11
N ARG A 2 -14.56 -38.23 -21.53
CA ARG A 2 -13.25 -38.32 -20.86
C ARG A 2 -13.35 -37.47 -19.60
N ILE A 3 -13.49 -38.14 -18.45
CA ILE A 3 -13.34 -37.50 -17.16
C ILE A 3 -11.90 -37.01 -17.10
N ASP A 4 -11.71 -35.70 -16.96
CA ASP A 4 -10.40 -35.11 -16.74
C ASP A 4 -9.95 -35.50 -15.33
N VAL A 5 -9.21 -36.61 -15.25
CA VAL A 5 -8.75 -37.24 -14.01
C VAL A 5 -7.94 -36.24 -13.17
N SER A 6 -7.24 -35.29 -13.80
CA SER A 6 -6.49 -34.24 -13.10
C SER A 6 -7.42 -33.27 -12.36
N LYS A 7 -8.52 -32.85 -13.00
CA LYS A 7 -9.54 -31.99 -12.39
C LYS A 7 -10.28 -32.69 -11.26
N THR A 8 -10.58 -33.98 -11.42
CA THR A 8 -11.24 -34.78 -10.38
C THR A 8 -10.34 -35.00 -9.16
N ILE A 9 -9.05 -35.29 -9.36
CA ILE A 9 -8.08 -35.44 -8.27
C ILE A 9 -7.90 -34.11 -7.53
N LYS A 10 -7.67 -33.00 -8.25
CA LYS A 10 -7.57 -31.66 -7.64
C LYS A 10 -8.80 -31.29 -6.81
N ASN A 11 -10.00 -31.55 -7.34
CA ASN A 11 -11.25 -31.30 -6.61
C ASN A 11 -11.40 -32.19 -5.37
N THR A 12 -10.89 -33.42 -5.40
CA THR A 12 -10.96 -34.34 -4.25
C THR A 12 -9.99 -33.92 -3.16
N THR A 13 -8.76 -33.56 -3.53
CA THR A 13 -7.74 -33.04 -2.61
C THR A 13 -8.18 -31.73 -1.96
N ALA A 14 -8.75 -30.79 -2.73
CA ALA A 14 -9.29 -29.54 -2.19
C ALA A 14 -10.41 -29.79 -1.17
N LYS A 15 -11.34 -30.71 -1.46
CA LYS A 15 -12.41 -31.07 -0.51
C LYS A 15 -11.90 -31.74 0.75
N MET A 16 -10.88 -32.60 0.64
CA MET A 16 -10.24 -33.21 1.82
C MET A 16 -9.53 -32.17 2.67
N LEU A 17 -8.83 -31.22 2.04
CA LEU A 17 -8.17 -30.12 2.72
C LEU A 17 -9.17 -29.20 3.42
N ASP A 18 -10.27 -28.86 2.75
CA ASP A 18 -11.35 -28.07 3.36
C ASP A 18 -12.01 -28.81 4.53
N ALA A 19 -12.24 -30.12 4.41
CA ALA A 19 -12.78 -30.93 5.50
C ALA A 19 -11.81 -30.98 6.71
N PHE A 20 -10.51 -31.05 6.45
CA PHE A 20 -9.49 -30.98 7.47
C PHE A 20 -9.45 -29.61 8.16
N VAL A 21 -9.52 -28.52 7.39
CA VAL A 21 -9.60 -27.16 7.95
C VAL A 21 -10.84 -27.04 8.83
N ASP A 22 -12.00 -27.45 8.32
CA ASP A 22 -13.28 -27.40 9.04
C ASP A 22 -13.29 -28.24 10.33
N SER A 23 -12.52 -29.34 10.39
CA SER A 23 -12.43 -30.18 11.59
C SER A 23 -11.37 -29.72 12.59
N THR A 24 -10.37 -28.96 12.15
CA THR A 24 -9.16 -28.66 12.92
C THR A 24 -9.11 -27.21 13.40
N PHE A 25 -9.72 -26.30 12.64
CA PHE A 25 -9.72 -24.86 12.92
C PHE A 25 -11.12 -24.39 13.24
N GLU A 26 -11.28 -23.84 14.44
CA GLU A 26 -12.47 -23.12 14.85
C GLU A 26 -12.27 -21.64 14.53
N PHE A 27 -13.13 -21.07 13.67
CA PHE A 27 -13.16 -19.63 13.42
C PHE A 27 -13.93 -18.94 14.53
N VAL A 28 -13.30 -17.96 15.18
CA VAL A 28 -13.87 -17.21 16.30
C VAL A 28 -13.93 -15.73 15.92
N ASP A 29 -15.02 -15.07 16.27
CA ASP A 29 -15.12 -13.62 16.15
C ASP A 29 -14.14 -12.93 17.09
N GLN A 30 -13.26 -12.10 16.56
CA GLN A 30 -12.47 -11.21 17.41
C GLN A 30 -13.35 -10.04 17.82
N PRO A 31 -13.40 -9.70 19.12
CA PRO A 31 -14.09 -8.52 19.56
C PRO A 31 -13.38 -7.28 19.01
N LEU A 32 -14.13 -6.43 18.30
CA LEU A 32 -13.63 -5.11 17.91
C LEU A 32 -13.68 -4.19 19.12
N LEU A 33 -12.54 -3.63 19.50
CA LEU A 33 -12.48 -2.57 20.50
C LEU A 33 -13.25 -1.35 19.98
N PRO A 34 -13.85 -0.51 20.86
CA PRO A 34 -14.53 0.71 20.42
C PRO A 34 -13.63 1.62 19.56
N SER A 35 -12.34 1.69 19.91
CA SER A 35 -11.34 2.42 19.14
C SER A 35 -11.12 1.83 17.74
N GLN A 36 -11.36 0.53 17.54
CA GLN A 36 -11.24 -0.15 16.24
C GLN A 36 -12.51 -0.06 15.37
N SER A 37 -13.52 0.69 15.79
CA SER A 37 -14.84 0.71 15.15
C SER A 37 -14.79 1.00 13.65
N ASN A 38 -13.94 1.93 13.19
CA ASN A 38 -13.84 2.22 11.76
C ASN A 38 -13.00 1.21 10.95
N PHE A 39 -12.35 0.24 11.57
CA PHE A 39 -11.75 -0.92 10.88
C PHE A 39 -12.79 -2.03 10.62
N ALA A 40 -13.98 -1.93 11.19
CA ALA A 40 -15.05 -2.88 10.92
C ALA A 40 -15.43 -2.87 9.43
N PRO A 41 -15.86 -4.01 8.86
CA PRO A 41 -16.34 -4.06 7.48
C PRO A 41 -17.63 -3.27 7.30
N VAL A 42 -17.94 -2.90 6.06
CA VAL A 42 -19.24 -2.39 5.62
C VAL A 42 -19.87 -3.30 4.58
N ASP A 43 -21.17 -3.16 4.42
CA ASP A 43 -21.91 -3.85 3.36
C ASP A 43 -21.62 -3.24 1.99
N GLU A 44 -21.70 -4.08 0.95
CA GLU A 44 -21.71 -3.62 -0.43
C GLU A 44 -23.05 -2.94 -0.74
N LEU A 45 -22.98 -1.79 -1.41
CA LEU A 45 -24.16 -1.05 -1.86
C LEU A 45 -24.84 -1.75 -3.03
N GLY A 46 -26.17 -1.65 -3.08
CA GLY A 46 -26.96 -2.17 -4.20
C GLY A 46 -26.77 -1.38 -5.51
N GLY A 47 -26.10 -0.25 -5.48
CA GLY A 47 -25.79 0.60 -6.63
C GLY A 47 -25.28 1.98 -6.22
N PRO A 48 -24.89 2.82 -7.20
CA PRO A 48 -24.37 4.16 -6.94
C PRO A 48 -25.38 5.06 -6.23
N VAL A 49 -24.91 5.85 -5.27
CA VAL A 49 -25.70 6.81 -4.49
C VAL A 49 -25.28 8.23 -4.84
N PHE A 50 -26.24 9.08 -5.17
CA PHE A 50 -26.00 10.49 -5.47
C PHE A 50 -25.62 11.27 -4.21
N ILE A 51 -24.64 12.16 -4.31
CA ILE A 51 -24.18 12.99 -3.19
C ILE A 51 -24.65 14.42 -3.34
N THR A 52 -25.38 14.92 -2.35
CA THR A 52 -25.88 16.30 -2.29
C THR A 52 -25.24 17.15 -1.20
N SER A 53 -24.59 16.51 -0.22
CA SER A 53 -24.04 17.20 0.95
C SER A 53 -22.58 17.59 0.72
N ILE A 54 -22.39 18.84 0.29
CA ILE A 54 -21.08 19.43 0.03
C ILE A 54 -20.97 20.71 0.86
N GLU A 55 -20.00 20.77 1.75
CA GLU A 55 -19.56 22.01 2.40
C GLU A 55 -18.43 22.62 1.57
N GLY A 56 -18.47 23.92 1.31
CA GLY A 56 -17.53 24.58 0.39
C GLY A 56 -17.94 24.41 -1.07
N SER A 57 -16.97 24.44 -1.98
CA SER A 57 -17.21 24.34 -3.43
C SER A 57 -16.09 23.57 -4.11
N ILE A 58 -16.46 22.57 -4.93
CA ILE A 58 -15.51 21.89 -5.80
C ILE A 58 -15.11 22.87 -6.92
N PRO A 59 -13.82 23.17 -7.10
CA PRO A 59 -13.38 24.15 -8.11
C PRO A 59 -13.77 23.76 -9.54
N ASP A 60 -14.05 24.76 -10.38
CA ASP A 60 -14.46 24.53 -11.79
C ASP A 60 -13.36 23.84 -12.62
N ASP A 61 -12.11 24.05 -12.26
CA ASP A 61 -10.90 23.48 -12.88
C ASP A 61 -10.45 22.15 -12.24
N PHE A 62 -11.22 21.63 -11.27
CA PHE A 62 -11.08 20.25 -10.83
C PHE A 62 -11.46 19.31 -11.99
N PRO A 63 -10.69 18.24 -12.25
CA PRO A 63 -10.97 17.32 -13.35
C PRO A 63 -12.18 16.42 -13.05
N GLU A 64 -12.94 16.10 -14.10
CA GLU A 64 -13.89 14.97 -14.05
C GLU A 64 -13.11 13.65 -13.99
N GLY A 65 -13.64 12.67 -13.27
CA GLY A 65 -12.93 11.41 -13.03
C GLY A 65 -13.49 10.59 -11.89
N VAL A 66 -12.74 9.59 -11.47
CA VAL A 66 -13.10 8.67 -10.38
C VAL A 66 -12.00 8.67 -9.35
N TYR A 67 -12.33 9.07 -8.12
CA TYR A 67 -11.47 8.87 -6.97
C TYR A 67 -11.77 7.50 -6.35
N LEU A 68 -10.81 6.58 -6.43
CA LEU A 68 -10.93 5.20 -5.99
C LEU A 68 -9.98 4.95 -4.80
N ARG A 69 -10.41 4.14 -3.84
CA ARG A 69 -9.52 3.59 -2.81
C ARG A 69 -9.86 2.13 -2.51
N ASN A 70 -8.83 1.30 -2.40
CA ASN A 70 -8.95 -0.08 -1.95
C ASN A 70 -8.69 -0.19 -0.44
N GLY A 71 -9.22 -1.24 0.18
CA GLY A 71 -8.97 -1.60 1.57
C GLY A 71 -9.55 -2.98 1.90
N PRO A 72 -9.15 -3.56 3.04
CA PRO A 72 -9.70 -4.82 3.51
C PRO A 72 -11.09 -4.59 4.10
N ASN A 73 -11.99 -5.53 3.82
CA ASN A 73 -13.37 -5.49 4.28
C ASN A 73 -13.88 -6.92 4.48
N PRO A 74 -13.54 -7.60 5.60
CA PRO A 74 -13.87 -9.01 5.81
C PRO A 74 -15.37 -9.34 5.64
N LEU A 75 -15.70 -10.35 4.82
CA LEU A 75 -17.08 -10.64 4.41
C LEU A 75 -18.03 -11.07 5.55
N PHE A 76 -17.52 -11.66 6.64
CA PHE A 76 -18.33 -12.29 7.68
C PHE A 76 -18.32 -11.56 9.03
N GLY A 77 -18.43 -10.23 8.99
CA GLY A 77 -18.80 -9.44 10.16
C GLY A 77 -17.66 -9.11 11.14
N GLY A 78 -16.39 -9.24 10.72
CA GLY A 78 -15.26 -8.77 11.52
C GLY A 78 -13.97 -9.54 11.29
N LEU A 79 -12.92 -9.11 12.00
CA LEU A 79 -11.64 -9.80 12.09
C LEU A 79 -11.90 -11.19 12.73
N LYS A 80 -11.43 -12.27 12.11
CA LYS A 80 -11.59 -13.63 12.65
C LYS A 80 -10.28 -14.08 13.27
N SER A 81 -10.32 -14.75 14.41
CA SER A 81 -9.20 -15.60 14.85
C SER A 81 -9.49 -17.04 14.47
N THR A 82 -8.45 -17.86 14.42
CA THR A 82 -8.62 -19.31 14.34
C THR A 82 -7.94 -20.00 15.50
N LYS A 83 -8.68 -20.89 16.15
CA LYS A 83 -8.17 -21.75 17.22
C LYS A 83 -8.00 -23.16 16.70
N SER A 84 -6.87 -23.77 17.03
CA SER A 84 -6.57 -25.14 16.65
C SER A 84 -5.71 -25.83 17.71
N ILE A 85 -5.38 -27.09 17.49
CA ILE A 85 -4.40 -27.83 18.30
C ILE A 85 -2.99 -27.21 18.25
N PHE A 86 -2.72 -26.31 17.29
CA PHE A 86 -1.44 -25.63 17.12
C PHE A 86 -1.38 -24.27 17.83
N GLY A 87 -2.46 -23.85 18.50
CA GLY A 87 -2.61 -22.53 19.11
C GLY A 87 -3.63 -21.66 18.38
N GLU A 88 -3.53 -20.34 18.57
CA GLU A 88 -4.43 -19.35 17.99
C GLU A 88 -3.72 -18.48 16.93
N SER A 89 -4.32 -18.30 15.74
CA SER A 89 -3.91 -17.27 14.78
C SER A 89 -4.93 -16.14 14.75
N ASN A 90 -4.47 -14.92 14.54
CA ASN A 90 -5.26 -13.70 14.64
C ASN A 90 -5.22 -12.94 13.32
N HIS A 91 -6.38 -12.45 12.91
CA HIS A 91 -6.49 -11.50 11.82
C HIS A 91 -5.95 -10.14 12.23
N THR A 92 -5.32 -9.45 11.28
CA THR A 92 -4.84 -8.07 11.45
C THR A 92 -5.39 -7.18 10.34
N TRP A 93 -5.29 -5.86 10.47
CA TRP A 93 -5.94 -4.91 9.54
C TRP A 93 -5.48 -4.97 8.09
N VAL A 94 -4.39 -5.65 7.76
CA VAL A 94 -3.95 -5.83 6.36
C VAL A 94 -4.53 -7.08 5.69
N GLU A 95 -5.24 -7.92 6.44
CA GLU A 95 -5.92 -9.11 5.92
C GLU A 95 -7.41 -8.83 5.62
N GLY A 96 -8.01 -9.65 4.77
CA GLY A 96 -9.42 -9.59 4.42
C GLY A 96 -9.66 -9.38 2.93
N GLU A 97 -10.91 -9.60 2.51
CA GLU A 97 -11.30 -9.38 1.12
C GLU A 97 -11.21 -7.90 0.74
N GLY A 98 -10.82 -7.61 -0.49
CA GLY A 98 -10.70 -6.23 -0.97
C GLY A 98 -12.06 -5.63 -1.28
N MET A 99 -12.30 -4.42 -0.79
CA MET A 99 -13.42 -3.59 -1.19
C MET A 99 -12.94 -2.26 -1.74
N LEU A 100 -13.43 -1.94 -2.93
CA LEU A 100 -13.24 -0.67 -3.60
C LEU A 100 -14.30 0.31 -3.12
N HIS A 101 -13.88 1.55 -2.87
CA HIS A 101 -14.74 2.68 -2.62
C HIS A 101 -14.45 3.73 -3.69
N ALA A 102 -15.47 4.21 -4.39
CA ALA A 102 -15.31 5.17 -5.47
C ALA A 102 -16.25 6.36 -5.32
N LEU A 103 -15.73 7.56 -5.54
CA LEU A 103 -16.52 8.76 -5.79
C LEU A 103 -16.27 9.21 -7.23
N HIS A 104 -17.33 9.23 -8.03
CA HIS A 104 -17.33 9.72 -9.40
C HIS A 104 -17.61 11.22 -9.40
N PHE A 105 -16.78 11.97 -10.11
CA PHE A 105 -16.90 13.40 -10.36
C PHE A 105 -17.23 13.58 -11.83
N SER A 106 -18.42 14.11 -12.13
CA SER A 106 -18.81 14.49 -13.48
C SER A 106 -19.51 15.85 -13.48
N LYS A 107 -19.61 16.49 -14.62
CA LYS A 107 -20.42 17.68 -14.82
C LYS A 107 -21.66 17.35 -15.65
N ASP A 108 -22.77 17.99 -15.31
CA ASP A 108 -23.97 17.98 -16.16
C ASP A 108 -23.84 18.96 -17.34
N ASP A 109 -24.86 19.01 -18.20
CA ASP A 109 -24.89 19.89 -19.38
C ASP A 109 -24.83 21.38 -19.02
N ASP A 110 -25.17 21.75 -17.78
CA ASP A 110 -25.10 23.11 -17.24
C ASP A 110 -23.79 23.37 -16.47
N PHE A 111 -22.80 22.48 -16.60
CA PHE A 111 -21.49 22.51 -15.94
C PHE A 111 -21.52 22.40 -14.40
N ASN A 112 -22.62 21.93 -13.81
CA ASN A 112 -22.70 21.69 -12.37
C ASN A 112 -22.13 20.33 -12.00
N TRP A 113 -21.48 20.25 -10.85
CA TRP A 113 -20.94 19.00 -10.32
C TRP A 113 -22.05 18.00 -9.96
N SER A 114 -21.94 16.80 -10.51
CA SER A 114 -22.74 15.62 -10.23
C SER A 114 -21.84 14.54 -9.64
N LEU A 115 -22.16 14.09 -8.42
CA LEU A 115 -21.32 13.18 -7.66
C LEU A 115 -22.04 11.87 -7.34
N HIS A 116 -21.38 10.74 -7.62
CA HIS A 116 -21.91 9.43 -7.30
C HIS A 116 -20.91 8.59 -6.52
N TYR A 117 -21.33 8.09 -5.35
CA TYR A 117 -20.54 7.18 -4.54
C TYR A 117 -20.98 5.73 -4.74
N ASN A 118 -20.02 4.80 -4.81
CA ASN A 118 -20.31 3.37 -4.80
C ASN A 118 -19.20 2.61 -4.06
N ASN A 119 -19.51 1.42 -3.55
CA ASN A 119 -18.51 0.46 -3.09
C ASN A 119 -18.79 -0.93 -3.65
N LYS A 120 -17.73 -1.72 -3.81
CA LYS A 120 -17.85 -3.07 -4.35
C LYS A 120 -16.71 -3.97 -3.91
N TYR A 121 -17.02 -5.21 -3.58
CA TYR A 121 -16.00 -6.24 -3.37
C TYR A 121 -15.27 -6.55 -4.67
N VAL A 122 -13.96 -6.78 -4.56
CA VAL A 122 -13.21 -7.42 -5.63
C VAL A 122 -13.51 -8.91 -5.60
N GLU A 123 -14.07 -9.42 -6.69
CA GLU A 123 -14.55 -10.81 -6.77
C GLU A 123 -13.39 -11.80 -7.03
N THR A 124 -12.48 -11.94 -6.07
CA THR A 124 -11.43 -12.96 -6.11
C THR A 124 -11.98 -14.36 -6.00
N GLU A 125 -11.17 -15.36 -6.35
CA GLU A 125 -11.58 -16.76 -6.20
C GLU A 125 -11.85 -17.13 -4.74
N THR A 126 -11.05 -16.64 -3.78
CA THR A 126 -11.30 -16.83 -2.34
C THR A 126 -12.60 -16.14 -1.92
N PHE A 127 -12.87 -14.91 -2.34
CA PHE A 127 -14.14 -14.23 -2.06
C PHE A 127 -15.34 -15.01 -2.60
N LYS A 128 -15.27 -15.50 -3.85
CA LYS A 128 -16.35 -16.28 -4.47
C LYS A 128 -16.61 -17.58 -3.71
N GLN A 129 -15.54 -18.28 -3.29
CA GLN A 129 -15.64 -19.49 -2.50
C GLN A 129 -16.30 -19.22 -1.14
N ASP A 130 -15.84 -18.19 -0.44
CA ASP A 130 -16.35 -17.81 0.87
C ASP A 130 -17.82 -17.42 0.80
N LYS A 131 -18.19 -16.56 -0.17
CA LYS A 131 -19.58 -16.18 -0.43
C LYS A 131 -20.47 -17.39 -0.74
N GLN A 132 -19.97 -18.37 -1.49
CA GLN A 132 -20.70 -19.61 -1.79
C GLN A 132 -20.88 -20.48 -0.54
N ARG A 133 -19.84 -20.62 0.29
CA ARG A 133 -19.84 -21.43 1.52
C ARG A 133 -20.59 -20.76 2.67
N LYS A 134 -20.77 -19.43 2.62
CA LYS A 134 -21.32 -18.60 3.70
C LYS A 134 -20.53 -18.70 5.01
N LYS A 135 -19.22 -18.92 4.90
CA LYS A 135 -18.28 -18.97 6.03
C LYS A 135 -16.85 -18.71 5.52
N PRO A 136 -15.94 -18.21 6.37
CA PRO A 136 -14.56 -17.96 5.99
C PRO A 136 -13.85 -19.26 5.60
N SER A 137 -13.00 -19.21 4.58
CA SER A 137 -12.12 -20.33 4.20
C SER A 137 -10.65 -20.02 4.35
N PHE A 138 -10.27 -18.74 4.39
CA PHE A 138 -8.90 -18.28 4.60
C PHE A 138 -8.58 -18.23 6.09
N ILE A 139 -7.46 -18.81 6.48
CA ILE A 139 -6.97 -18.82 7.87
C ILE A 139 -6.02 -17.62 8.05
N PRO A 140 -6.18 -16.73 9.05
CA PRO A 140 -5.26 -15.62 9.28
C PRO A 140 -3.79 -16.07 9.44
N ILE A 141 -2.86 -15.34 8.83
CA ILE A 141 -1.45 -15.73 8.67
C ILE A 141 -0.42 -14.74 9.24
N ILE A 142 -0.85 -13.61 9.80
CA ILE A 142 0.09 -12.57 10.23
C ILE A 142 0.34 -12.60 11.73
N GLU A 143 -0.72 -12.65 12.54
CA GLU A 143 -0.60 -12.59 14.00
C GLU A 143 -1.01 -13.91 14.68
N GLY A 144 -0.56 -14.09 15.92
CA GLY A 144 -0.90 -15.24 16.77
C GLY A 144 0.29 -16.09 17.20
N ASP A 145 -0.02 -17.28 17.73
CA ASP A 145 0.93 -18.29 18.12
C ASP A 145 1.68 -18.82 16.89
N LEU A 146 3.00 -18.83 16.98
CA LEU A 146 3.88 -19.19 15.87
C LEU A 146 3.51 -20.54 15.20
N PRO A 147 3.22 -21.64 15.93
CA PRO A 147 2.84 -22.90 15.29
C PRO A 147 1.48 -22.82 14.55
N ALA A 148 0.52 -22.04 15.07
CA ALA A 148 -0.78 -21.82 14.42
C ALA A 148 -0.63 -21.04 13.12
N VAL A 149 0.16 -19.96 13.13
CA VAL A 149 0.45 -19.15 11.94
C VAL A 149 1.19 -19.96 10.87
N ILE A 150 2.20 -20.75 11.24
CA ILE A 150 2.91 -21.63 10.30
C ILE A 150 1.93 -22.62 9.63
N SER A 151 1.03 -23.21 10.42
CA SER A 151 0.00 -24.12 9.92
C SER A 151 -0.95 -23.42 8.95
N ALA A 152 -1.42 -22.21 9.30
CA ALA A 152 -2.29 -21.38 8.46
C ALA A 152 -1.65 -21.06 7.10
N ILE A 153 -0.40 -20.60 7.10
CA ILE A 153 0.37 -20.31 5.87
C ILE A 153 0.43 -21.54 4.97
N MET A 154 0.84 -22.69 5.51
CA MET A 154 0.95 -23.93 4.75
C MET A 154 -0.39 -24.35 4.13
N LEU A 155 -1.49 -24.27 4.88
CA LEU A 155 -2.82 -24.69 4.43
C LEU A 155 -3.42 -23.76 3.37
N ASN A 156 -3.27 -22.44 3.55
CA ASN A 156 -3.72 -21.46 2.57
C ASN A 156 -2.95 -21.60 1.25
N LEU A 157 -1.62 -21.78 1.30
CA LEU A 157 -0.79 -22.00 0.12
C LEU A 157 -1.19 -23.28 -0.63
N HIS A 158 -1.41 -24.40 0.07
CA HIS A 158 -1.85 -25.65 -0.55
C HIS A 158 -3.25 -25.57 -1.16
N SER A 159 -4.12 -24.72 -0.59
CA SER A 159 -5.48 -24.46 -1.08
C SER A 159 -5.53 -23.40 -2.19
N GLY A 160 -4.44 -22.68 -2.45
CA GLY A 160 -4.43 -21.52 -3.35
C GLY A 160 -5.29 -20.35 -2.88
N LYS A 161 -5.48 -20.19 -1.56
CA LYS A 161 -6.32 -19.14 -0.95
C LYS A 161 -5.49 -17.89 -0.68
N VAL A 162 -5.98 -16.75 -1.16
CA VAL A 162 -5.27 -15.46 -1.21
C VAL A 162 -6.27 -14.29 -1.27
N TYR A 163 -5.89 -13.15 -0.70
CA TYR A 163 -6.74 -11.94 -0.68
C TYR A 163 -6.37 -10.96 -1.80
N SER A 164 -7.36 -10.18 -2.26
CA SER A 164 -7.18 -9.20 -3.34
C SER A 164 -6.31 -8.01 -2.97
N VAL A 165 -6.25 -7.71 -1.67
CA VAL A 165 -5.51 -6.56 -1.13
C VAL A 165 -4.04 -6.89 -0.92
N ALA A 166 -3.67 -8.17 -1.09
CA ALA A 166 -2.34 -8.68 -0.79
C ALA A 166 -1.50 -8.88 -2.06
N GLU A 167 -0.20 -8.65 -1.92
CA GLU A 167 0.84 -8.81 -2.97
C GLU A 167 1.12 -10.27 -3.37
N ASN A 168 0.17 -11.17 -3.12
CA ASN A 168 0.31 -12.61 -3.29
C ASN A 168 -0.64 -13.19 -4.33
N TYR A 169 -1.30 -12.33 -5.13
CA TYR A 169 -2.13 -12.77 -6.25
C TYR A 169 -1.97 -11.94 -7.52
N ILE A 170 -2.39 -12.50 -8.64
CA ILE A 170 -2.41 -11.80 -9.92
C ILE A 170 -3.41 -10.62 -9.82
N PRO A 171 -3.04 -9.40 -10.27
CA PRO A 171 -3.94 -8.25 -10.24
C PRO A 171 -5.27 -8.53 -10.92
N GLN A 172 -6.35 -7.93 -10.41
CA GLN A 172 -7.69 -8.04 -10.99
C GLN A 172 -8.01 -6.80 -11.83
N GLU A 173 -8.54 -7.03 -13.03
CA GLU A 173 -9.07 -5.97 -13.87
C GLU A 173 -10.44 -5.54 -13.36
N ILE A 174 -10.63 -4.23 -13.22
CA ILE A 174 -11.84 -3.61 -12.69
C ILE A 174 -12.40 -2.65 -13.73
N ASP A 175 -13.70 -2.75 -14.00
CA ASP A 175 -14.42 -1.74 -14.76
C ASP A 175 -14.57 -0.48 -13.87
N ILE A 176 -13.92 0.62 -14.25
CA ILE A 176 -13.86 1.81 -13.40
C ILE A 176 -15.21 2.51 -13.24
N SER A 177 -16.16 2.31 -14.17
CA SER A 177 -17.48 2.92 -14.13
C SER A 177 -18.45 2.19 -13.19
N THR A 178 -18.33 0.87 -13.10
CA THR A 178 -19.25 0.01 -12.35
C THR A 178 -18.62 -0.69 -11.14
N LEU A 179 -17.29 -0.58 -11.01
CA LEU A 179 -16.43 -1.31 -10.07
C LEU A 179 -16.51 -2.83 -10.19
N LYS A 180 -17.05 -3.36 -11.30
CA LYS A 180 -17.18 -4.80 -11.49
C LYS A 180 -15.82 -5.42 -11.78
N THR A 181 -15.49 -6.50 -11.08
CA THR A 181 -14.34 -7.35 -11.41
C THR A 181 -14.54 -8.05 -12.75
N LEU A 182 -13.63 -7.82 -13.68
CA LEU A 182 -13.64 -8.41 -15.03
C LEU A 182 -12.91 -9.75 -15.07
N GLY A 183 -11.85 -9.90 -14.27
CA GLY A 183 -11.04 -11.11 -14.18
C GLY A 183 -9.65 -10.81 -13.66
N ASN A 184 -8.76 -11.79 -13.75
CA ASN A 184 -7.33 -11.56 -13.53
C ASN A 184 -6.73 -10.86 -14.76
N MET A 185 -5.75 -10.00 -14.55
CA MET A 185 -4.94 -9.41 -15.61
C MET A 185 -4.36 -10.52 -16.50
N ASP A 186 -4.65 -10.45 -17.80
CA ASP A 186 -4.17 -11.42 -18.78
C ASP A 186 -3.37 -10.74 -19.90
N LEU A 187 -2.05 -10.84 -19.81
CA LEU A 187 -1.13 -10.39 -20.85
C LEU A 187 -0.84 -11.50 -21.87
N SER A 188 -1.89 -12.22 -22.30
CA SER A 188 -1.79 -13.42 -23.16
C SER A 188 -0.87 -14.49 -22.57
N GLY A 189 -0.91 -14.67 -21.24
CA GLY A 189 -0.03 -15.57 -20.50
C GLY A 189 1.44 -15.15 -20.40
N ALA A 190 1.83 -13.97 -20.89
CA ALA A 190 3.22 -13.48 -20.80
C ALA A 190 3.65 -13.18 -19.36
N TRP A 191 2.69 -12.95 -18.47
CA TRP A 191 2.88 -12.75 -17.04
C TRP A 191 2.04 -13.77 -16.26
N ASN A 192 2.61 -14.34 -15.20
CA ASN A 192 2.03 -15.50 -14.51
C ASN A 192 2.29 -15.50 -12.99
N ARG A 193 2.59 -14.34 -12.40
CA ARG A 193 2.90 -14.21 -10.97
C ARG A 193 2.13 -13.05 -10.34
N ALA A 194 2.09 -13.05 -9.02
CA ALA A 194 1.59 -11.89 -8.27
C ALA A 194 2.43 -10.65 -8.56
N CYS A 195 1.82 -9.48 -8.42
CA CYS A 195 2.51 -8.20 -8.55
C CYS A 195 2.52 -7.46 -7.20
N THR A 196 3.51 -6.59 -7.02
CA THR A 196 3.44 -5.57 -5.96
C THR A 196 2.21 -4.68 -6.19
N SER A 197 1.69 -4.12 -5.10
CA SER A 197 0.56 -3.17 -5.14
C SER A 197 0.95 -1.78 -5.64
N HIS A 198 2.19 -1.59 -6.08
CA HIS A 198 2.79 -0.30 -6.44
C HIS A 198 3.32 -0.24 -7.87
N PRO A 199 2.49 -0.53 -8.89
CA PRO A 199 2.94 -0.38 -10.26
C PRO A 199 3.27 1.09 -10.55
N LYS A 200 4.29 1.34 -11.36
CA LYS A 200 4.72 2.72 -11.70
C LYS A 200 4.49 2.99 -13.18
N ARG A 201 3.69 4.02 -13.49
CA ARG A 201 3.46 4.47 -14.86
C ARG A 201 4.53 5.48 -15.27
N ALA A 202 5.27 5.19 -16.32
CA ALA A 202 6.26 6.08 -16.90
C ALA A 202 5.56 7.24 -17.65
N PRO A 203 5.74 8.52 -17.25
CA PRO A 203 4.98 9.63 -17.85
C PRO A 203 5.27 9.88 -19.34
N GLU A 204 6.49 9.60 -19.81
CA GLU A 204 6.94 9.81 -21.20
C GLU A 204 6.39 8.78 -22.19
N THR A 205 6.38 7.50 -21.81
CA THR A 205 5.95 6.42 -22.68
C THR A 205 4.51 6.00 -22.43
N GLY A 206 3.99 6.26 -21.22
CA GLY A 206 2.73 5.73 -20.73
C GLY A 206 2.78 4.25 -20.33
N GLU A 207 3.95 3.61 -20.43
CA GLU A 207 4.16 2.21 -20.04
C GLU A 207 3.96 2.02 -18.54
N LEU A 208 3.47 0.84 -18.17
CA LEU A 208 3.28 0.46 -16.77
C LEU A 208 4.36 -0.55 -16.37
N VAL A 209 5.18 -0.17 -15.40
CA VAL A 209 6.19 -1.06 -14.83
C VAL A 209 5.57 -1.77 -13.64
N ILE A 210 5.75 -3.09 -13.61
CA ILE A 210 5.28 -3.98 -12.55
C ILE A 210 6.43 -4.82 -12.05
N VAL A 211 6.30 -5.30 -10.82
CA VAL A 211 7.28 -6.17 -10.21
C VAL A 211 6.53 -7.32 -9.57
N GLY A 212 7.05 -8.54 -9.70
CA GLY A 212 6.46 -9.71 -9.07
C GLY A 212 7.45 -10.48 -8.22
N MET A 213 7.06 -10.72 -6.98
CA MET A 213 7.81 -11.49 -5.99
C MET A 213 7.32 -12.93 -5.95
N ASP A 214 8.25 -13.86 -5.71
CA ASP A 214 7.95 -15.25 -5.41
C ASP A 214 8.90 -15.74 -4.32
N ALA A 215 8.41 -16.56 -3.40
CA ALA A 215 9.21 -17.16 -2.34
C ALA A 215 10.17 -18.25 -2.85
N ILE A 216 10.08 -18.61 -4.14
CA ILE A 216 10.93 -19.57 -4.85
C ILE A 216 11.58 -18.88 -6.06
N LYS A 217 12.78 -19.30 -6.46
CA LYS A 217 13.47 -18.72 -7.63
C LYS A 217 12.64 -18.92 -8.93
N PRO A 218 12.57 -17.91 -9.82
CA PRO A 218 13.17 -16.58 -9.68
C PRO A 218 12.37 -15.69 -8.72
N TYR A 219 13.07 -15.19 -7.69
CA TYR A 219 12.45 -14.51 -6.54
C TYR A 219 11.81 -13.17 -6.89
N TYR A 220 12.36 -12.49 -7.89
CA TYR A 220 12.00 -11.11 -8.19
C TYR A 220 12.09 -10.91 -9.71
N GLU A 221 10.95 -10.64 -10.34
CA GLU A 221 10.88 -10.35 -11.78
C GLU A 221 10.30 -8.96 -12.03
N LEU A 222 10.90 -8.24 -12.97
CA LEU A 222 10.38 -7.01 -13.55
C LEU A 222 9.49 -7.36 -14.75
N GLY A 223 8.39 -6.62 -14.92
CA GLY A 223 7.62 -6.56 -16.15
C GLY A 223 7.41 -5.10 -16.59
N VAL A 224 7.49 -4.84 -17.90
CA VAL A 224 7.09 -3.55 -18.49
C VAL A 224 5.94 -3.82 -19.45
N ILE A 225 4.80 -3.19 -19.22
CA ILE A 225 3.57 -3.33 -20.00
C ILE A 225 3.45 -2.11 -20.92
N SER A 226 3.06 -2.34 -22.17
CA SER A 226 2.80 -1.28 -23.15
C SER A 226 1.77 -0.28 -22.66
N ALA A 227 1.83 0.95 -23.16
CA ALA A 227 0.95 2.05 -22.74
C ALA A 227 -0.56 1.77 -22.95
N ASP A 228 -0.91 0.89 -23.88
CA ASP A 228 -2.29 0.44 -24.12
C ASP A 228 -2.74 -0.70 -23.18
N GLY A 229 -1.85 -1.17 -22.30
CA GLY A 229 -2.09 -2.25 -21.35
C GLY A 229 -2.10 -3.67 -21.93
N LYS A 230 -1.79 -3.84 -23.23
CA LYS A 230 -2.08 -5.12 -23.93
C LYS A 230 -0.91 -6.09 -24.02
N LYS A 231 0.33 -5.63 -23.87
CA LYS A 231 1.52 -6.46 -24.11
C LYS A 231 2.55 -6.25 -23.02
N LEU A 232 3.15 -7.35 -22.58
CA LEU A 232 4.41 -7.32 -21.85
C LEU A 232 5.54 -7.06 -22.84
N VAL A 233 6.07 -5.84 -22.86
CA VAL A 233 7.14 -5.43 -23.79
C VAL A 233 8.53 -5.78 -23.27
N HIS A 234 8.67 -6.00 -21.95
CA HIS A 234 9.91 -6.46 -21.33
C HIS A 234 9.62 -7.29 -20.09
N ARG A 235 10.47 -8.29 -19.84
CA ARG A 235 10.45 -9.12 -18.63
C ARG A 235 11.88 -9.49 -18.25
N ALA A 236 12.24 -9.34 -16.99
CA ALA A 236 13.59 -9.67 -16.53
C ALA A 236 13.57 -10.31 -15.13
N ASP A 237 14.26 -11.43 -14.97
CA ASP A 237 14.67 -11.94 -13.67
C ASP A 237 15.82 -11.08 -13.13
N LEU A 238 15.65 -10.54 -11.92
CA LEU A 238 16.66 -9.71 -11.27
C LEU A 238 17.81 -10.54 -10.66
N LYS A 239 17.69 -11.89 -10.65
CA LYS A 239 18.70 -12.84 -10.18
C LYS A 239 19.12 -12.62 -8.72
N LEU A 240 18.18 -12.21 -7.86
CA LEU A 240 18.45 -12.07 -6.43
C LEU A 240 18.78 -13.41 -5.78
N ASP A 241 19.63 -13.36 -4.74
CA ASP A 241 20.01 -14.55 -3.96
C ASP A 241 19.03 -14.88 -2.83
N ARG A 242 18.14 -13.93 -2.50
CA ARG A 242 17.08 -14.07 -1.50
C ARG A 242 15.79 -13.42 -2.00
N CYS A 243 14.65 -13.88 -1.48
CA CYS A 243 13.39 -13.15 -1.65
C CYS A 243 13.32 -12.02 -0.62
N THR A 244 13.81 -10.84 -0.98
CA THR A 244 13.52 -9.61 -0.23
C THR A 244 12.04 -9.28 -0.36
N PHE A 245 11.41 -8.86 0.74
CA PHE A 245 10.06 -8.31 0.74
C PHE A 245 10.17 -6.82 0.43
N SER A 246 10.17 -6.48 -0.86
CA SER A 246 10.21 -5.10 -1.32
C SER A 246 8.82 -4.74 -1.82
N HIS A 247 8.04 -4.14 -0.92
CA HIS A 247 6.64 -3.73 -1.11
C HIS A 247 6.49 -2.75 -2.28
N ASP A 248 7.43 -1.82 -2.39
CA ASP A 248 7.46 -0.80 -3.44
C ASP A 248 8.78 -0.89 -4.22
N PHE A 249 8.87 -0.16 -5.32
CA PHE A 249 10.07 0.02 -6.13
C PHE A 249 10.00 1.39 -6.84
N GLY A 250 11.14 1.86 -7.31
CA GLY A 250 11.24 3.14 -8.01
C GLY A 250 11.41 2.97 -9.52
N ILE A 251 11.07 4.03 -10.25
CA ILE A 251 11.46 4.18 -11.63
C ILE A 251 12.08 5.56 -11.84
N THR A 252 12.95 5.72 -12.83
CA THR A 252 13.43 7.01 -13.35
C THR A 252 13.18 7.05 -14.87
N GLU A 253 13.55 8.12 -15.57
CA GLU A 253 13.45 8.15 -17.04
C GLU A 253 14.22 6.98 -17.70
N ARG A 254 15.40 6.63 -17.20
CA ARG A 254 16.27 5.60 -17.80
C ARG A 254 16.36 4.30 -16.99
N TYR A 255 15.98 4.28 -15.72
CA TYR A 255 16.26 3.18 -14.81
C TYR A 255 15.01 2.66 -14.06
N ASN A 256 15.11 1.43 -13.58
CA ASN A 256 14.31 0.86 -12.52
C ASN A 256 15.18 0.82 -11.25
N VAL A 257 14.57 1.07 -10.09
CA VAL A 257 15.26 1.12 -8.80
C VAL A 257 14.61 0.13 -7.83
N PHE A 258 15.39 -0.77 -7.24
CA PHE A 258 14.90 -1.85 -6.37
C PHE A 258 15.54 -1.79 -5.00
N MET A 259 14.77 -2.11 -3.96
CA MET A 259 15.25 -2.13 -2.57
C MET A 259 15.48 -3.59 -2.15
N ASP A 260 16.73 -3.96 -1.88
CA ASP A 260 17.07 -5.27 -1.31
C ASP A 260 17.43 -5.08 0.17
N PHE A 261 16.39 -4.95 0.97
CA PHE A 261 16.46 -4.69 2.41
C PHE A 261 16.25 -5.97 3.22
N PRO A 262 16.69 -6.01 4.48
CA PRO A 262 16.76 -7.26 5.24
C PRO A 262 15.42 -7.68 5.86
N LEU A 263 14.30 -7.29 5.24
CA LEU A 263 13.00 -7.91 5.43
C LEU A 263 12.82 -8.96 4.33
N THR A 264 12.76 -10.25 4.67
CA THR A 264 12.81 -11.31 3.65
C THR A 264 11.74 -12.37 3.86
N ILE A 265 11.27 -12.95 2.75
CA ILE A 265 10.42 -14.14 2.70
C ILE A 265 11.32 -15.38 2.56
N ASP A 266 11.12 -16.40 3.39
CA ASP A 266 11.87 -17.65 3.30
C ASP A 266 11.03 -18.85 3.79
N ILE A 267 10.61 -19.69 2.84
CA ILE A 267 9.83 -20.91 3.14
C ILE A 267 10.63 -21.89 4.01
N ALA A 268 11.97 -21.94 3.87
CA ALA A 268 12.79 -22.87 4.66
C ALA A 268 12.69 -22.59 6.17
N ARG A 269 12.42 -21.34 6.56
CA ARG A 269 12.18 -20.98 7.98
C ARG A 269 10.99 -21.71 8.57
N LEU A 270 9.93 -21.92 7.80
CA LEU A 270 8.74 -22.63 8.27
C LEU A 270 9.07 -24.07 8.67
N PHE A 271 9.93 -24.75 7.92
CA PHE A 271 10.39 -26.11 8.24
C PHE A 271 11.29 -26.17 9.48
N LEU A 272 11.92 -25.05 9.84
CA LEU A 272 12.74 -24.90 11.04
C LEU A 272 11.94 -24.32 12.23
N GLY A 273 10.61 -24.16 12.09
CA GLY A 273 9.74 -23.63 13.13
C GLY A 273 9.78 -22.10 13.30
N GLY A 274 10.33 -21.37 12.32
CA GLY A 274 10.38 -19.91 12.28
C GLY A 274 9.27 -19.26 11.41
N THR A 275 9.30 -17.93 11.29
CA THR A 275 8.30 -17.14 10.54
C THR A 275 8.64 -17.06 9.04
N LEU A 276 7.60 -16.98 8.18
CA LEU A 276 7.79 -16.83 6.72
C LEU A 276 8.49 -15.51 6.38
N ILE A 277 7.99 -14.41 6.95
CA ILE A 277 8.56 -13.07 6.81
C ILE A 277 9.33 -12.73 8.08
N LYS A 278 10.55 -12.20 7.93
CA LYS A 278 11.38 -11.76 9.07
C LYS A 278 12.26 -10.59 8.67
N TYR A 279 12.30 -9.58 9.53
CA TYR A 279 13.32 -8.52 9.49
C TYR A 279 14.58 -8.97 10.25
N ASN A 280 15.74 -8.81 9.63
CA ASN A 280 17.03 -9.14 10.19
C ASN A 280 17.90 -7.88 10.28
N LYS A 281 17.91 -7.21 11.42
CA LYS A 281 18.60 -5.92 11.59
C LYS A 281 20.12 -6.00 11.33
N GLU A 282 20.75 -7.14 11.58
CA GLU A 282 22.17 -7.35 11.26
C GLU A 282 22.43 -7.75 9.79
N GLY A 283 21.38 -7.89 8.98
CA GLY A 283 21.48 -8.21 7.56
C GLY A 283 21.94 -7.03 6.71
N TYR A 284 22.45 -7.30 5.50
CA TYR A 284 22.81 -6.25 4.56
C TYR A 284 21.57 -5.58 3.95
N ALA A 285 21.75 -4.32 3.56
CA ALA A 285 20.83 -3.56 2.72
C ALA A 285 21.56 -2.96 1.52
N ARG A 286 20.89 -2.93 0.37
CA ARG A 286 21.41 -2.31 -0.85
C ARG A 286 20.28 -1.84 -1.76
N ILE A 287 20.56 -0.83 -2.55
CA ILE A 287 19.65 -0.33 -3.59
C ILE A 287 20.23 -0.71 -4.96
N GLY A 288 19.42 -1.31 -5.82
CA GLY A 288 19.78 -1.74 -7.15
C GLY A 288 19.25 -0.76 -8.20
N VAL A 289 20.12 -0.29 -9.10
CA VAL A 289 19.75 0.54 -10.25
C VAL A 289 19.99 -0.25 -11.52
N MET A 290 18.92 -0.49 -12.29
CA MET A 290 18.94 -1.27 -13.53
C MET A 290 18.41 -0.44 -14.68
N PRO A 291 19.02 -0.44 -15.88
CA PRO A 291 18.41 0.18 -17.06
C PRO A 291 16.96 -0.28 -17.27
N ARG A 292 16.11 0.59 -17.82
CA ARG A 292 14.66 0.36 -17.99
C ARG A 292 14.34 -1.02 -18.58
N TYR A 293 15.05 -1.37 -19.64
CA TYR A 293 14.93 -2.62 -20.39
C TYR A 293 16.15 -3.54 -20.21
N GLY A 294 16.90 -3.34 -19.11
CA GLY A 294 18.02 -4.19 -18.73
C GLY A 294 17.57 -5.50 -18.11
N ASP A 295 18.54 -6.32 -17.74
CA ASP A 295 18.36 -7.59 -17.03
C ASP A 295 19.15 -7.61 -15.71
N GLY A 296 19.05 -8.70 -14.94
CA GLY A 296 19.76 -8.86 -13.68
C GLY A 296 21.29 -8.70 -13.77
N ASP A 297 21.92 -8.92 -14.93
CA ASP A 297 23.36 -8.75 -15.10
C ASP A 297 23.75 -7.27 -15.31
N SER A 298 22.79 -6.45 -15.74
CA SER A 298 22.95 -5.00 -15.89
C SER A 298 22.69 -4.21 -14.59
N MET A 299 22.33 -4.91 -13.50
CA MET A 299 22.05 -4.31 -12.20
C MET A 299 23.31 -3.73 -11.56
N ARG A 300 23.25 -2.48 -11.13
CA ARG A 300 24.28 -1.87 -10.28
C ARG A 300 23.77 -1.75 -8.84
N TRP A 301 24.48 -2.39 -7.92
CA TRP A 301 24.15 -2.38 -6.49
C TRP A 301 24.92 -1.31 -5.73
N PHE A 302 24.25 -0.67 -4.79
CA PHE A 302 24.78 0.34 -3.88
C PHE A 302 24.47 -0.07 -2.45
N GLU A 303 25.50 -0.25 -1.62
CA GLU A 303 25.32 -0.58 -0.20
C GLU A 303 24.78 0.63 0.57
N VAL A 304 23.80 0.40 1.43
CA VAL A 304 23.14 1.44 2.26
C VAL A 304 22.98 0.92 3.69
N GLU A 305 22.68 1.81 4.63
CA GLU A 305 22.36 1.39 6.00
C GLU A 305 21.13 0.46 6.07
N PRO A 306 21.19 -0.66 6.83
CA PRO A 306 20.03 -1.52 7.07
C PRO A 306 18.83 -0.75 7.60
N ASN A 307 17.69 -0.96 6.97
CA ASN A 307 16.44 -0.29 7.30
C ASN A 307 15.23 -1.08 6.77
N CYS A 308 14.04 -0.66 7.16
CA CYS A 308 12.78 -1.12 6.59
C CYS A 308 12.10 0.09 5.92
N THR A 309 12.12 0.16 4.59
CA THR A 309 11.39 1.18 3.83
C THR A 309 10.28 0.46 3.08
N PHE A 310 9.04 0.86 3.34
CA PHE A 310 7.87 0.25 2.70
C PHE A 310 7.47 1.01 1.43
N HIS A 311 7.41 2.34 1.50
CA HIS A 311 6.96 3.18 0.39
C HIS A 311 8.06 4.07 -0.16
N VAL A 312 8.11 4.18 -1.48
CA VAL A 312 8.98 5.09 -2.22
C VAL A 312 8.18 6.35 -2.56
N ILE A 313 8.72 7.51 -2.21
CA ILE A 313 8.14 8.81 -2.56
C ILE A 313 8.34 9.07 -4.05
N ASN A 314 9.59 9.03 -4.52
CA ASN A 314 9.93 9.12 -5.94
C ASN A 314 11.39 8.68 -6.14
N CYS A 315 11.73 8.32 -7.38
CA CYS A 315 13.12 8.20 -7.82
C CYS A 315 13.33 9.08 -9.04
N PHE A 316 14.52 9.65 -9.19
CA PHE A 316 14.84 10.45 -10.36
C PHE A 316 16.34 10.53 -10.61
N GLU A 317 16.72 11.02 -11.78
CA GLU A 317 18.11 11.27 -12.15
C GLU A 317 18.46 12.74 -11.86
N ASP A 318 19.58 12.98 -11.22
CA ASP A 318 20.10 14.32 -10.93
C ASP A 318 21.42 14.53 -11.69
N GLY A 319 21.31 15.10 -12.89
CA GLY A 319 22.40 15.15 -13.86
C GLY A 319 22.71 13.78 -14.48
N ASP A 320 23.95 13.60 -14.96
CA ASP A 320 24.33 12.40 -15.72
C ASP A 320 24.76 11.23 -14.83
N ASP A 321 25.16 11.51 -13.59
CA ASP A 321 25.91 10.57 -12.75
C ASP A 321 25.21 10.20 -11.43
N GLU A 322 24.04 10.75 -11.10
CA GLU A 322 23.34 10.44 -9.85
C GLU A 322 21.92 9.95 -10.09
N VAL A 323 21.55 8.88 -9.39
CA VAL A 323 20.16 8.48 -9.17
C VAL A 323 19.81 8.79 -7.73
N VAL A 324 18.71 9.52 -7.54
CA VAL A 324 18.18 9.91 -6.23
C VAL A 324 16.95 9.06 -5.93
N VAL A 325 16.87 8.57 -4.70
CA VAL A 325 15.76 7.79 -4.18
C VAL A 325 15.23 8.50 -2.94
N TRP A 326 13.95 8.82 -2.94
CA TRP A 326 13.25 9.31 -1.76
C TRP A 326 12.27 8.25 -1.28
N GLY A 327 12.30 7.92 0.02
CA GLY A 327 11.43 6.91 0.61
C GLY A 327 11.04 7.23 2.04
N CYS A 328 10.00 6.54 2.53
CA CYS A 328 9.57 6.57 3.91
C CYS A 328 10.29 5.46 4.68
N ARG A 329 11.36 5.82 5.39
CA ARG A 329 12.29 4.90 6.06
C ARG A 329 11.91 4.70 7.53
N ALA A 330 11.77 3.45 7.95
CA ALA A 330 11.79 3.02 9.34
C ALA A 330 13.09 2.24 9.68
N LEU A 331 13.49 2.24 10.96
CA LEU A 331 14.69 1.53 11.43
C LEU A 331 14.38 0.12 11.94
N GLU A 332 13.11 -0.18 12.19
CA GLU A 332 12.58 -1.45 12.65
C GLU A 332 11.50 -1.98 11.69
N SER A 333 11.06 -3.23 11.89
CA SER A 333 10.03 -3.85 11.04
C SER A 333 8.68 -3.14 11.17
N VAL A 334 8.12 -2.69 10.04
CA VAL A 334 6.76 -2.14 9.98
C VAL A 334 5.67 -3.23 9.87
N ILE A 335 6.05 -4.47 9.52
CA ILE A 335 5.13 -5.62 9.53
C ILE A 335 5.13 -6.23 10.95
N PRO A 336 3.96 -6.34 11.61
CA PRO A 336 3.84 -7.10 12.85
C PRO A 336 4.07 -8.59 12.58
N GLY A 337 5.06 -9.17 13.24
CA GLY A 337 5.36 -10.60 13.14
C GLY A 337 4.57 -11.47 14.15
N PRO A 338 4.50 -12.81 13.95
CA PRO A 338 3.93 -13.75 14.90
C PRO A 338 4.61 -13.67 16.27
N GLY A 339 3.84 -13.53 17.35
CA GLY A 339 4.38 -13.35 18.71
C GLY A 339 5.00 -11.96 19.00
N THR A 340 5.18 -11.12 17.98
CA THR A 340 5.62 -9.72 18.05
C THR A 340 4.49 -8.79 17.62
N GLY A 341 3.25 -9.12 17.98
CA GLY A 341 2.17 -8.15 17.90
C GLY A 341 2.60 -6.87 18.64
N PRO A 342 2.02 -5.70 18.33
CA PRO A 342 2.39 -4.45 18.99
C PRO A 342 2.38 -4.52 20.52
N SER A 343 1.66 -5.49 21.10
CA SER A 343 1.55 -5.77 22.53
C SER A 343 2.69 -6.58 23.17
N LYS A 344 3.70 -7.05 22.43
CA LYS A 344 4.75 -7.96 22.99
C LYS A 344 6.19 -7.55 22.76
N VAL A 345 6.45 -6.36 22.20
CA VAL A 345 7.77 -5.77 22.34
C VAL A 345 7.81 -5.08 23.70
N ASN A 346 8.42 -5.73 24.69
CA ASN A 346 8.79 -5.08 25.95
C ASN A 346 9.82 -3.99 25.62
N PHE A 347 9.34 -2.80 25.29
CA PHE A 347 10.19 -1.63 25.22
C PHE A 347 10.51 -1.23 26.65
N ASP A 348 11.79 -1.29 26.98
CA ASP A 348 12.30 -0.62 28.16
C ASP A 348 11.86 0.85 28.09
N ASN A 349 11.26 1.36 29.16
CA ASN A 349 10.69 2.72 29.25
C ASN A 349 11.74 3.84 29.06
N SER A 350 12.98 3.47 28.71
CA SER A 350 14.11 4.32 28.39
C SER A 350 14.15 4.75 26.92
N ILE A 351 13.45 4.06 26.00
CA ILE A 351 13.38 4.45 24.57
C ILE A 351 12.06 5.19 24.32
N LYS A 352 12.08 6.51 24.55
CA LYS A 352 10.97 7.42 24.25
C LYS A 352 10.99 7.98 22.81
N ASP A 353 11.84 7.46 21.94
CA ASP A 353 12.06 8.01 20.60
C ASP A 353 11.72 7.02 19.48
N GLY A 354 10.87 7.47 18.55
CA GLY A 354 11.25 7.69 17.15
C GLY A 354 11.60 6.51 16.23
N LEU A 355 11.96 5.33 16.74
CA LEU A 355 12.65 4.28 15.98
C LEU A 355 11.72 3.39 15.13
N LEU A 356 10.42 3.39 15.42
CA LEU A 356 9.39 2.63 14.69
C LEU A 356 8.75 3.42 13.55
N TYR A 357 9.13 4.67 13.36
CA TYR A 357 8.33 5.60 12.60
C TYR A 357 8.96 5.95 11.26
N ASP A 358 8.16 5.80 10.20
CA ASP A 358 8.55 6.19 8.86
C ASP A 358 8.82 7.69 8.76
N ARG A 359 9.97 8.03 8.18
CA ARG A 359 10.38 9.41 7.90
C ARG A 359 10.87 9.55 6.47
N PRO A 360 10.62 10.69 5.81
CA PRO A 360 11.18 10.99 4.50
C PRO A 360 12.71 10.95 4.55
N TYR A 361 13.30 10.13 3.69
CA TYR A 361 14.73 9.84 3.68
C TYR A 361 15.24 9.85 2.23
N GLU A 362 16.46 10.32 2.03
CA GLU A 362 17.11 10.43 0.72
C GLU A 362 18.33 9.53 0.62
N TRP A 363 18.44 8.80 -0.49
CA TRP A 363 19.66 8.15 -0.94
C TRP A 363 20.07 8.73 -2.29
N ARG A 364 21.31 9.20 -2.41
CA ARG A 364 21.94 9.64 -3.66
C ARG A 364 23.00 8.64 -4.07
N LEU A 365 22.78 8.02 -5.22
CA LEU A 365 23.56 6.90 -5.74
C LEU A 365 24.40 7.37 -6.92
N ASN A 366 25.71 7.48 -6.73
CA ASN A 366 26.60 7.96 -7.78
C ASN A 366 26.95 6.84 -8.78
N MET A 367 26.31 6.87 -9.95
CA MET A 367 26.44 5.91 -11.05
C MET A 367 27.82 5.88 -11.69
N ARG A 368 28.74 6.79 -11.38
CA ARG A 368 30.14 6.72 -11.84
C ARG A 368 31.03 6.05 -10.81
N THR A 369 31.01 6.56 -9.59
CA THR A 369 31.96 6.20 -8.52
C THR A 369 31.48 5.06 -7.61
N GLY A 370 30.18 4.77 -7.59
CA GLY A 370 29.59 3.80 -6.66
C GLY A 370 29.37 4.34 -5.25
N LYS A 371 29.70 5.60 -4.98
CA LYS A 371 29.47 6.23 -3.67
C LYS A 371 27.99 6.46 -3.42
N VAL A 372 27.59 6.25 -2.17
CA VAL A 372 26.26 6.58 -1.64
C VAL A 372 26.39 7.77 -0.71
N ARG A 373 25.42 8.68 -0.77
CA ARG A 373 25.15 9.66 0.29
C ARG A 373 23.72 9.49 0.72
N GLU A 374 23.48 9.56 2.01
CA GLU A 374 22.14 9.40 2.55
C GLU A 374 21.88 10.40 3.68
N ARG A 375 20.62 10.82 3.82
CA ARG A 375 20.20 11.77 4.85
C ARG A 375 18.71 11.67 5.17
N ASN A 376 18.37 12.00 6.41
CA ASN A 376 16.99 12.24 6.81
C ASN A 376 16.55 13.61 6.29
N LEU A 377 15.44 13.67 5.55
CA LEU A 377 14.96 14.92 4.95
C LEU A 377 14.20 15.78 5.95
N SER A 378 13.59 15.18 6.97
CA SER A 378 12.75 15.89 7.93
C SER A 378 13.35 15.93 9.34
N ALA A 379 14.58 15.41 9.53
CA ALA A 379 15.20 15.17 10.84
C ALA A 379 14.19 14.55 11.82
N ASP A 380 14.26 14.95 13.09
CA ASP A 380 13.29 14.64 14.12
C ASP A 380 12.07 15.58 14.06
N THR A 381 11.50 15.85 12.87
CA THR A 381 10.21 16.57 12.75
C THR A 381 9.17 16.03 13.71
N GLU A 382 8.26 16.92 14.09
CA GLU A 382 7.19 16.69 15.06
C GLU A 382 6.39 15.41 14.80
N PHE A 383 6.24 15.02 13.54
CA PHE A 383 5.47 13.83 13.18
C PHE A 383 6.20 12.88 12.25
N SER A 384 5.87 11.61 12.46
CA SER A 384 6.06 10.48 11.59
C SER A 384 5.08 10.52 10.42
N MET A 385 5.49 10.02 9.25
CA MET A 385 4.66 10.11 8.05
C MET A 385 4.97 9.01 7.03
N ASP A 386 3.93 8.51 6.38
CA ASP A 386 4.01 7.46 5.36
C ASP A 386 2.88 7.64 4.32
N PHE A 387 2.65 6.64 3.45
CA PHE A 387 1.74 6.71 2.31
C PHE A 387 2.03 7.93 1.44
N PRO A 388 3.25 8.03 0.88
CA PRO A 388 3.65 9.15 0.07
C PRO A 388 2.90 9.18 -1.26
N MET A 389 2.73 10.37 -1.78
CA MET A 389 2.21 10.64 -3.11
C MET A 389 2.88 11.89 -3.69
N ILE A 390 2.90 11.97 -5.01
CA ILE A 390 3.39 13.12 -5.77
C ILE A 390 2.40 13.43 -6.88
N ASN A 391 2.59 14.56 -7.58
CA ASN A 391 1.98 14.73 -8.89
C ASN A 391 2.52 13.65 -9.86
N ALA A 392 1.66 12.73 -10.30
CA ALA A 392 2.05 11.57 -11.10
C ALA A 392 2.71 11.92 -12.45
N ASN A 393 2.55 13.16 -12.94
CA ASN A 393 3.29 13.66 -14.12
C ASN A 393 4.80 13.74 -13.89
N PHE A 394 5.25 13.67 -12.63
CA PHE A 394 6.64 13.72 -12.22
C PHE A 394 7.17 12.37 -11.69
N THR A 395 6.40 11.29 -11.80
CA THR A 395 6.90 9.94 -11.47
C THR A 395 8.14 9.64 -12.31
N GLY A 396 9.26 9.34 -11.64
CA GLY A 396 10.53 9.08 -12.31
C GLY A 396 11.34 10.32 -12.69
N ARG A 397 10.87 11.52 -12.36
CA ARG A 397 11.49 12.80 -12.69
C ARG A 397 11.71 13.64 -11.45
N LYS A 398 12.70 14.53 -11.52
CA LYS A 398 12.97 15.47 -10.43
C LYS A 398 11.76 16.35 -10.19
N ASN A 399 11.35 16.44 -8.93
CA ASN A 399 10.14 17.12 -8.51
C ASN A 399 10.41 17.93 -7.23
N LYS A 400 9.59 18.94 -6.98
CA LYS A 400 9.74 19.94 -5.91
C LYS A 400 8.86 19.65 -4.70
N PHE A 401 7.75 18.97 -4.90
CA PHE A 401 6.73 18.73 -3.89
C PHE A 401 6.39 17.25 -3.77
N GLY A 402 6.26 16.79 -2.54
CA GLY A 402 5.67 15.50 -2.20
C GLY A 402 4.65 15.66 -1.10
N TYR A 403 3.80 14.67 -0.92
CA TYR A 403 2.78 14.68 0.13
C TYR A 403 2.77 13.34 0.84
N THR A 404 2.49 13.34 2.13
CA THR A 404 2.42 12.13 2.97
C THR A 404 1.26 12.23 3.93
N GLN A 405 0.81 11.08 4.44
CA GLN A 405 -0.13 11.02 5.55
C GLN A 405 0.61 11.06 6.89
N VAL A 406 0.14 11.89 7.82
CA VAL A 406 0.76 12.08 9.14
C VAL A 406 0.27 11.00 10.10
N VAL A 407 1.18 10.17 10.57
CA VAL A 407 0.86 9.05 11.47
C VAL A 407 0.37 9.58 12.83
N HIS A 408 -0.71 9.00 13.32
CA HIS A 408 -1.18 9.18 14.68
C HIS A 408 -0.37 8.29 15.61
N ASP A 409 0.16 8.86 16.70
CA ASP A 409 0.92 8.10 17.67
C ASP A 409 0.02 7.14 18.46
N SER A 410 0.05 5.87 18.05
CA SER A 410 -0.73 4.79 18.64
C SER A 410 -0.21 4.33 19.99
N SER A 411 0.93 4.84 20.48
CA SER A 411 1.43 4.55 21.83
C SER A 411 0.46 4.98 22.95
N SER A 412 -0.53 5.79 22.60
CA SER A 412 -1.62 6.24 23.46
C SER A 412 -2.93 5.44 23.33
N THR A 413 -3.04 4.51 22.37
CA THR A 413 -4.26 3.75 22.08
C THR A 413 -4.07 2.26 22.36
N GLU A 414 -5.01 1.64 23.08
CA GLU A 414 -4.95 0.21 23.46
C GLU A 414 -4.96 -0.76 22.25
N ASP A 415 -5.34 -0.30 21.06
CA ASP A 415 -5.52 -1.15 19.88
C ASP A 415 -4.34 -1.23 18.91
N ASN A 416 -3.33 -0.37 19.05
CA ASN A 416 -2.13 -0.32 18.19
C ASN A 416 -2.39 -0.30 16.67
N MET A 417 -3.53 0.23 16.24
CA MET A 417 -3.87 0.30 14.81
C MET A 417 -3.39 1.61 14.19
N PRO A 418 -2.72 1.59 13.02
CA PRO A 418 -2.23 2.81 12.41
C PRO A 418 -3.41 3.67 11.94
N ARG A 419 -3.37 4.95 12.32
CA ARG A 419 -4.29 5.98 11.85
C ARG A 419 -3.50 7.16 11.34
N PHE A 420 -4.10 7.96 10.49
CA PHE A 420 -3.46 9.14 9.92
C PHE A 420 -4.23 10.41 10.27
N LYS A 421 -3.68 11.22 11.18
CA LYS A 421 -4.33 12.40 11.80
C LYS A 421 -4.22 13.69 10.97
N GLY A 422 -3.64 13.61 9.78
CA GLY A 422 -3.40 14.76 8.93
C GLY A 422 -2.61 14.40 7.68
N LEU A 423 -2.24 15.43 6.93
CA LEU A 423 -1.38 15.35 5.75
C LEU A 423 -0.18 16.27 5.93
N ALA A 424 0.93 15.96 5.28
CA ALA A 424 2.11 16.80 5.20
C ALA A 424 2.48 17.07 3.74
N LYS A 425 2.89 18.28 3.43
CA LYS A 425 3.48 18.69 2.15
C LYS A 425 4.97 18.91 2.35
N LEU A 426 5.77 18.21 1.56
CA LEU A 426 7.23 18.18 1.57
C LEU A 426 7.75 19.12 0.48
N HIS A 427 8.58 20.10 0.83
CA HIS A 427 9.15 21.07 -0.12
C HIS A 427 10.64 20.77 -0.36
N PHE A 428 10.96 19.90 -1.33
CA PHE A 428 12.30 19.35 -1.50
C PHE A 428 13.39 20.37 -1.88
N GLU A 429 13.02 21.51 -2.46
CA GLU A 429 13.96 22.59 -2.80
C GLU A 429 14.07 23.68 -1.71
N GLN A 430 13.22 23.66 -0.69
CA GLN A 430 13.23 24.65 0.39
C GLN A 430 13.92 24.06 1.61
N LEU A 431 15.20 24.38 1.77
CA LEU A 431 16.05 23.84 2.83
C LEU A 431 16.07 24.77 4.05
N ASP A 432 16.12 24.18 5.23
CA ASP A 432 16.25 24.82 6.53
C ASP A 432 17.28 24.05 7.38
N ASN A 433 17.82 24.68 8.42
CA ASN A 433 18.76 24.03 9.34
C ASN A 433 18.11 23.83 10.69
N LYS A 434 18.01 22.57 11.15
CA LYS A 434 17.46 22.23 12.47
C LYS A 434 18.50 21.50 13.30
N ILE A 435 18.45 21.75 14.61
CA ILE A 435 19.21 20.95 15.56
C ILE A 435 18.43 19.66 15.81
N SER A 436 19.02 18.53 15.46
CA SER A 436 18.46 17.21 15.73
C SER A 436 18.30 16.99 17.24
N SER A 437 17.16 16.48 17.65
CA SER A 437 16.88 16.25 19.07
C SER A 437 17.65 15.04 19.60
N THR A 438 17.93 14.08 18.71
CA THR A 438 18.65 12.83 18.97
C THR A 438 20.16 13.02 18.92
N THR A 439 20.70 13.59 17.83
CA THR A 439 22.17 13.72 17.65
C THR A 439 22.73 15.00 18.24
N ARG A 440 21.89 16.03 18.46
CA ARG A 440 22.29 17.40 18.84
C ARG A 440 23.16 18.11 17.81
N GLU A 441 23.22 17.59 16.58
CA GLU A 441 23.93 18.20 15.46
C GLU A 441 22.98 19.04 14.59
N ILE A 442 23.55 19.96 13.79
CA ILE A 442 22.77 20.73 12.81
C ILE A 442 22.59 19.85 11.58
N GLU A 443 21.34 19.57 11.25
CA GLU A 443 20.92 18.82 10.07
C GLU A 443 20.20 19.75 9.09
N GLU A 444 20.56 19.66 7.81
CA GLU A 444 19.85 20.33 6.73
C GLU A 444 18.59 19.53 6.39
N VAL A 445 17.43 20.14 6.58
CA VAL A 445 16.11 19.53 6.41
C VAL A 445 15.30 20.27 5.36
N ILE A 446 14.29 19.63 4.81
CA ILE A 446 13.30 20.28 3.95
C ILE A 446 12.22 20.99 4.78
N LYS A 447 11.62 22.03 4.21
CA LYS A 447 10.40 22.62 4.75
C LYS A 447 9.25 21.60 4.63
N VAL A 448 8.48 21.48 5.71
CA VAL A 448 7.27 20.66 5.77
C VAL A 448 6.10 21.53 6.23
N GLU A 449 5.02 21.55 5.45
CA GLU A 449 3.73 22.15 5.81
C GLU A 449 2.75 21.05 6.21
N TYR A 450 1.87 21.33 7.18
CA TYR A 450 0.90 20.34 7.68
C TYR A 450 -0.53 20.81 7.49
N HIS A 451 -1.40 19.85 7.20
CA HIS A 451 -2.85 19.99 7.26
C HIS A 451 -3.36 18.98 8.30
N MET A 452 -3.53 19.45 9.54
CA MET A 452 -3.96 18.62 10.65
C MET A 452 -5.49 18.59 10.73
N PHE A 453 -6.05 17.40 10.90
CA PHE A 453 -7.50 17.26 11.05
C PHE A 453 -7.94 17.58 12.48
N GLU A 454 -9.26 17.72 12.63
CA GLU A 454 -9.90 17.86 13.92
C GLU A 454 -9.65 16.62 14.80
N LYS A 455 -9.91 16.72 16.09
CA LYS A 455 -9.74 15.61 17.03
C LYS A 455 -10.50 14.37 16.53
N ASN A 456 -9.92 13.18 16.74
CA ASN A 456 -10.52 11.89 16.39
C ASN A 456 -10.97 11.79 14.92
N THR A 457 -10.29 12.54 14.04
CA THR A 457 -10.56 12.56 12.61
C THR A 457 -9.32 12.08 11.86
N PHE A 458 -9.50 11.05 11.03
CA PHE A 458 -8.39 10.34 10.42
C PHE A 458 -8.66 10.07 8.94
N CYS A 459 -7.59 10.01 8.15
CA CYS A 459 -7.68 9.81 6.71
C CYS A 459 -7.11 8.47 6.24
N SER A 460 -7.45 8.12 4.99
CA SER A 460 -6.80 7.06 4.22
C SER A 460 -6.95 7.32 2.72
N GLY A 461 -6.05 6.77 1.93
CA GLY A 461 -6.16 6.80 0.47
C GLY A 461 -5.90 8.15 -0.17
N ALA A 462 -5.15 9.04 0.49
CA ALA A 462 -4.87 10.35 -0.07
C ALA A 462 -4.21 10.26 -1.46
N SER A 463 -4.60 11.15 -2.38
CA SER A 463 -4.11 11.18 -3.76
C SER A 463 -4.02 12.61 -4.28
N PHE A 464 -3.01 12.92 -5.08
CA PHE A 464 -2.90 14.20 -5.78
C PHE A 464 -3.73 14.21 -7.06
N VAL A 465 -4.50 15.27 -7.27
CA VAL A 465 -5.34 15.51 -8.44
C VAL A 465 -4.83 16.75 -9.16
N PRO A 466 -4.21 16.61 -10.35
CA PRO A 466 -3.74 17.75 -11.10
C PRO A 466 -4.91 18.62 -11.58
N LYS A 467 -4.74 19.93 -11.50
CA LYS A 467 -5.67 20.90 -12.07
C LYS A 467 -5.73 20.80 -13.59
N ASN A 468 -6.94 20.93 -14.14
CA ASN A 468 -7.11 21.05 -15.59
C ASN A 468 -6.39 22.30 -16.11
N GLY A 469 -5.41 22.11 -17.00
CA GLY A 469 -4.57 23.20 -17.51
C GLY A 469 -3.59 23.77 -16.48
N GLY A 470 -3.31 23.06 -15.38
CA GLY A 470 -2.27 23.43 -14.42
C GLY A 470 -0.88 23.51 -15.08
N LEU A 471 -0.07 24.46 -14.62
CA LEU A 471 1.26 24.75 -15.16
C LEU A 471 2.37 24.44 -14.14
N GLU A 472 2.11 24.67 -12.86
CA GLU A 472 3.03 24.40 -11.77
C GLU A 472 2.83 22.98 -11.20
N GLU A 473 3.86 22.44 -10.58
CA GLU A 473 3.85 21.05 -10.08
C GLU A 473 2.76 20.79 -9.03
N ASP A 474 2.49 21.78 -8.17
CA ASP A 474 1.44 21.75 -7.15
C ASP A 474 0.15 22.49 -7.58
N ASP A 475 -0.04 22.75 -8.88
CA ASP A 475 -1.35 23.16 -9.40
C ASP A 475 -2.33 21.97 -9.34
N GLY A 476 -3.05 21.87 -8.24
CA GLY A 476 -4.01 20.79 -8.02
C GLY A 476 -4.51 20.72 -6.60
N TRP A 477 -5.05 19.56 -6.26
CA TRP A 477 -5.63 19.29 -4.95
C TRP A 477 -5.17 17.94 -4.41
N ILE A 478 -5.17 17.81 -3.09
CA ILE A 478 -5.16 16.51 -2.44
C ILE A 478 -6.60 16.11 -2.16
N VAL A 479 -6.99 14.92 -2.61
CA VAL A 479 -8.25 14.28 -2.24
C VAL A 479 -7.99 13.15 -1.26
N THR A 480 -8.80 13.03 -0.21
CA THR A 480 -8.65 11.94 0.76
C THR A 480 -9.98 11.56 1.39
N PHE A 481 -10.20 10.27 1.63
CA PHE A 481 -11.25 9.83 2.54
C PHE A 481 -10.88 10.24 3.96
N VAL A 482 -11.86 10.75 4.71
CA VAL A 482 -11.74 11.18 6.09
C VAL A 482 -12.88 10.57 6.90
N HIS A 483 -12.58 10.07 8.08
CA HIS A 483 -13.56 9.55 9.02
C HIS A 483 -13.40 10.23 10.38
N ASN A 484 -14.49 10.75 10.92
CA ASN A 484 -14.55 11.28 12.27
C ASN A 484 -15.17 10.22 13.18
N GLU A 485 -14.35 9.65 14.09
CA GLU A 485 -14.74 8.55 14.97
C GLU A 485 -15.76 8.98 16.04
N ASP A 486 -15.80 10.27 16.41
CA ASP A 486 -16.77 10.80 17.40
C ASP A 486 -18.20 10.87 16.84
N THR A 487 -18.33 11.24 15.56
CA THR A 487 -19.61 11.42 14.86
C THR A 487 -19.97 10.24 13.96
N ASN A 488 -19.05 9.28 13.80
CA ASN A 488 -19.13 8.16 12.86
C ASN A 488 -19.46 8.60 11.42
N THR A 489 -18.97 9.78 11.02
CA THR A 489 -19.22 10.37 9.70
C THR A 489 -18.01 10.20 8.81
N SER A 490 -18.25 9.78 7.56
CA SER A 490 -17.21 9.71 6.53
C SER A 490 -17.41 10.80 5.48
N GLN A 491 -16.32 11.45 5.10
CA GLN A 491 -16.29 12.52 4.12
C GLN A 491 -15.12 12.30 3.15
N ILE A 492 -15.14 13.02 2.04
CA ILE A 492 -13.97 13.23 1.19
C ILE A 492 -13.59 14.71 1.30
N PHE A 493 -12.33 14.97 1.65
CA PHE A 493 -11.78 16.32 1.66
C PHE A 493 -11.07 16.60 0.35
N VAL A 494 -11.30 17.80 -0.19
CA VAL A 494 -10.54 18.37 -1.32
C VAL A 494 -9.73 19.54 -0.75
N ILE A 495 -8.41 19.41 -0.76
CA ILE A 495 -7.48 20.36 -0.14
C ILE A 495 -6.65 21.00 -1.24
N ASP A 496 -6.62 22.33 -1.31
CA ASP A 496 -5.79 23.06 -2.26
C ASP A 496 -4.31 22.83 -1.95
N ALA A 497 -3.57 22.29 -2.92
CA ALA A 497 -2.16 21.98 -2.72
C ALA A 497 -1.30 23.24 -2.52
N LYS A 498 -1.71 24.42 -3.02
CA LYS A 498 -1.01 25.68 -2.81
C LYS A 498 -1.34 26.34 -1.48
N ASN A 499 -2.60 26.23 -1.04
CA ASN A 499 -3.06 26.73 0.26
C ASN A 499 -3.20 25.55 1.25
N PHE A 500 -2.13 24.77 1.39
CA PHE A 500 -2.18 23.43 1.98
C PHE A 500 -2.62 23.41 3.45
N SER A 501 -2.17 24.37 4.26
CA SER A 501 -2.52 24.47 5.68
C SER A 501 -3.89 25.10 5.95
N ASP A 502 -4.57 25.62 4.93
CA ASP A 502 -5.91 26.19 5.08
C ASP A 502 -6.98 25.09 5.16
N LYS A 503 -8.23 25.47 5.41
CA LYS A 503 -9.36 24.53 5.42
C LYS A 503 -9.55 23.89 4.03
N PRO A 504 -10.09 22.66 3.95
CA PRO A 504 -10.46 22.05 2.67
C PRO A 504 -11.37 22.98 1.87
N VAL A 505 -11.16 23.08 0.56
CA VAL A 505 -12.00 23.87 -0.35
C VAL A 505 -13.38 23.23 -0.52
N ALA A 506 -13.45 21.90 -0.37
CA ALA A 506 -14.70 21.16 -0.29
C ALA A 506 -14.60 20.01 0.72
N LYS A 507 -15.67 19.77 1.47
CA LYS A 507 -15.91 18.55 2.26
C LYS A 507 -17.18 17.88 1.76
N ILE A 508 -17.04 16.70 1.18
CA ILE A 508 -18.13 15.95 0.54
C ILE A 508 -18.57 14.86 1.51
N THR A 509 -19.77 14.96 2.08
CA THR A 509 -20.24 14.00 3.09
C THR A 509 -20.83 12.77 2.43
N LEU A 510 -20.33 11.59 2.81
CA LEU A 510 -20.76 10.31 2.26
C LEU A 510 -21.99 9.77 3.01
N PRO A 511 -22.89 9.06 2.33
CA PRO A 511 -24.13 8.54 2.92
C PRO A 511 -23.90 7.36 3.87
N HIS A 512 -22.70 6.76 3.80
CA HIS A 512 -22.32 5.60 4.59
C HIS A 512 -20.91 5.79 5.14
N ARG A 513 -20.63 5.09 6.24
CA ARG A 513 -19.28 4.94 6.78
C ARG A 513 -18.38 4.32 5.72
N VAL A 514 -17.18 4.84 5.61
CA VAL A 514 -16.09 4.28 4.81
C VAL A 514 -15.00 3.82 5.78
N PRO A 515 -14.76 2.50 5.90
CA PRO A 515 -13.69 1.96 6.76
C PRO A 515 -12.33 2.52 6.38
N TYR A 516 -11.35 2.43 7.27
CA TYR A 516 -9.96 2.72 6.88
C TYR A 516 -9.50 1.78 5.75
N GLY A 517 -8.72 2.32 4.82
CA GLY A 517 -8.15 1.56 3.70
C GLY A 517 -6.70 1.92 3.46
N PHE A 518 -6.19 1.57 2.28
CA PHE A 518 -4.78 1.73 1.91
C PHE A 518 -4.60 2.83 0.87
N HIS A 519 -4.16 2.46 -0.33
CA HIS A 519 -3.86 3.39 -1.41
C HIS A 519 -5.14 3.87 -2.09
N GLY A 520 -5.13 5.16 -2.44
CA GLY A 520 -6.13 5.75 -3.32
C GLY A 520 -5.49 6.28 -4.59
N ALA A 521 -6.32 6.41 -5.63
CA ALA A 521 -5.93 6.93 -6.93
C ALA A 521 -7.07 7.76 -7.50
N PHE A 522 -6.72 8.85 -8.18
CA PHE A 522 -7.67 9.59 -9.01
C PHE A 522 -7.45 9.24 -10.48
N ILE A 523 -8.50 8.78 -11.14
CA ILE A 523 -8.47 8.41 -12.56
C ILE A 523 -9.31 9.44 -13.32
N PRO A 524 -8.69 10.37 -14.07
CA PRO A 524 -9.42 11.35 -14.84
C PRO A 524 -10.22 10.66 -15.95
N THR A 525 -11.44 11.16 -16.21
CA THR A 525 -12.22 10.71 -17.37
C THR A 525 -11.53 11.28 -18.62
N SER A 526 -11.09 10.41 -19.53
CA SER A 526 -10.58 10.85 -20.83
C SER A 526 -11.72 11.41 -21.67
N HIS A 527 -11.63 12.69 -22.04
CA HIS A 527 -12.47 13.29 -23.10
C HIS A 527 -12.05 12.81 -24.49
#